data_AF-A0A962RYM0-F1
#
_entry.id   AF-A0A962RYM0-F1
#
_cell.length_a   1.000
_cell.length_b   1.000
_cell.length_c   1.000
_cell.angle_alpha   90.00
_cell.angle_beta   90.00
_cell.angle_gamma   90.00
#
_symmetry.space_group_name_H-M   'P 1'
#
loop_
_entity.id
_entity.type
_entity.pdbx_description
1 polymer ?
#
loop_
_entity_poly.entity_id
_entity_poly.type
_entity_poly.pdbx_seq_one_letter_code
_entity_poly.pdbx_strand_id
1 'polypeptide(L)'
;MERNQSGFTLIELMIVVAIIAILTAIAVPAYNQYTREAQMAKVTAHYDGAYRSIKSELAKITAIEARGETYNFDINSTSHWLNIVNPEARLAPKGGGLAYVDSATPSATNGEIGIQAGSGQITIYQPAFLQLSAINNSFNYTQ
;
A
#
# COMPACT_ATOMS: atom_id res chain seq x y z
N MET A 1 -42.11 43.47 -19.57
CA MET A 1 -40.76 43.44 -18.96
C MET A 1 -39.97 42.40 -19.73
N GLU A 2 -39.28 42.82 -20.79
CA GLU A 2 -38.47 41.90 -21.59
C GLU A 2 -37.16 41.61 -20.86
N ARG A 3 -36.90 40.32 -20.64
CA ARG A 3 -35.67 39.84 -20.03
C ARG A 3 -34.59 39.82 -21.10
N ASN A 4 -33.61 40.71 -21.01
CA ASN A 4 -32.41 40.69 -21.85
C ASN A 4 -31.65 39.38 -21.58
N GLN A 5 -31.85 38.37 -22.43
CA GLN A 5 -31.08 37.14 -22.39
C GLN A 5 -29.74 37.40 -23.07
N SER A 6 -28.77 37.88 -22.31
CA SER A 6 -27.36 37.94 -22.74
C SER A 6 -26.82 36.51 -22.81
N GLY A 7 -26.79 35.95 -24.02
CA GLY A 7 -26.15 34.67 -24.29
C GLY A 7 -24.62 34.79 -24.27
N PHE A 8 -23.96 33.67 -23.99
CA PHE A 8 -22.50 33.56 -24.04
C PHE A 8 -22.00 33.69 -25.48
N THR A 9 -20.95 34.48 -25.72
CA THR A 9 -20.41 34.66 -27.07
C THR A 9 -19.48 33.51 -27.45
N LEU A 10 -19.41 33.20 -28.75
CA LEU A 10 -18.46 32.20 -29.27
C LEU A 10 -17.01 32.60 -28.99
N ILE A 11 -16.70 33.90 -29.03
CA ILE A 11 -15.34 34.38 -28.77
C ILE A 11 -14.94 34.20 -27.30
N GLU A 12 -15.85 34.44 -26.36
CA GLU A 12 -15.62 34.15 -24.93
C GLU A 12 -15.34 32.66 -24.74
N LEU A 13 -16.09 31.79 -25.43
CA LEU A 13 -15.87 30.34 -25.34
C LEU A 13 -14.51 29.92 -25.90
N MET A 14 -14.10 30.46 -27.05
CA MET A 14 -12.81 30.14 -27.65
C MET A 14 -11.63 30.50 -26.75
N ILE A 15 -11.69 31.64 -26.07
CA ILE A 15 -10.65 32.08 -25.13
C ILE A 15 -10.59 31.13 -23.92
N VAL A 16 -11.74 30.75 -23.37
CA VAL A 16 -11.79 29.82 -22.23
C VAL A 16 -11.17 28.47 -22.58
N VAL A 17 -11.48 27.91 -23.76
CA VAL A 17 -10.90 26.65 -24.21
C VAL A 17 -9.38 26.75 -24.37
N ALA A 18 -8.87 27.85 -24.92
CA ALA A 18 -7.44 28.07 -25.07
C ALA A 18 -6.70 28.11 -23.72
N ILE A 19 -7.27 28.78 -22.72
CA ILE A 19 -6.70 28.84 -21.37
C ILE A 19 -6.71 27.46 -20.71
N ILE A 20 -7.83 26.72 -20.80
CA ILE A 20 -7.93 25.35 -20.25
C ILE A 20 -6.88 24.44 -20.91
N ALA A 21 -6.67 24.53 -22.22
CA ALA A 21 -5.68 23.71 -22.91
C ALA A 21 -4.26 23.90 -22.35
N ILE A 22 -3.86 25.16 -22.09
CA ILE A 22 -2.54 25.47 -21.52
C ILE A 22 -2.43 24.94 -20.09
N LEU A 23 -3.45 25.17 -19.25
CA LEU A 23 -3.43 24.71 -17.85
C LEU A 23 -3.38 23.19 -17.77
N THR A 24 -4.16 22.50 -18.60
CA THR A 24 -4.26 21.03 -18.59
C THR A 24 -2.95 20.38 -19.02
N ALA A 25 -2.22 20.99 -19.97
CA ALA A 25 -0.93 20.49 -20.45
C ALA A 25 0.13 20.40 -19.34
N ILE A 26 0.08 21.29 -18.33
CA ILE A 26 1.00 21.28 -17.18
C ILE A 26 0.40 20.52 -16.00
N ALA A 27 -0.90 20.70 -15.73
CA ALA A 27 -1.56 20.15 -14.56
C ALA A 27 -1.65 18.62 -14.59
N VAL A 28 -1.97 18.02 -15.74
CA VAL A 28 -2.12 16.56 -15.86
C VAL A 28 -0.82 15.80 -15.57
N PRO A 29 0.33 16.09 -16.21
CA PRO A 29 1.57 15.38 -15.90
C PRO A 29 2.02 15.61 -14.44
N ALA A 30 1.86 16.83 -13.90
CA ALA A 30 2.19 17.12 -12.51
C ALA A 30 1.32 16.31 -11.52
N TYR A 31 0.01 16.24 -11.77
CA TYR A 31 -0.91 15.44 -10.96
C TYR A 31 -0.62 13.95 -11.05
N ASN A 32 -0.32 13.44 -12.24
CA ASN A 32 0.07 12.05 -12.44
C ASN A 32 1.35 11.70 -11.69
N GLN A 33 2.34 12.61 -11.67
CA GLN A 33 3.56 12.40 -10.89
C GLN A 33 3.29 12.40 -9.38
N TYR A 34 2.52 13.37 -8.89
CA TYR A 34 2.15 13.45 -7.48
C TYR A 34 1.41 12.20 -7.00
N THR A 35 0.44 11.72 -7.78
CA THR A 35 -0.32 10.49 -7.44
C THR A 35 0.57 9.25 -7.44
N ARG A 36 1.52 9.13 -8.37
CA ARG A 36 2.53 8.05 -8.38
C ARG A 36 3.40 8.08 -7.13
N GLU A 37 3.90 9.25 -6.74
CA GLU A 37 4.73 9.41 -5.53
C GLU A 37 3.94 9.07 -4.26
N ALA A 38 2.69 9.53 -4.16
CA ALA A 38 1.80 9.19 -3.06
C ALA A 38 1.53 7.67 -2.97
N GLN A 39 1.37 7.00 -4.11
CA GLN A 39 1.20 5.54 -4.14
C GLN A 39 2.47 4.81 -3.67
N MET A 40 3.66 5.23 -4.12
CA MET A 40 4.93 4.65 -3.65
C MET A 40 5.12 4.84 -2.15
N ALA A 41 4.83 6.04 -1.63
CA ALA A 41 4.90 6.32 -0.20
C ALA A 41 3.96 5.42 0.62
N LYS A 42 2.77 5.10 0.11
CA LYS A 42 1.85 4.15 0.75
C LYS A 42 2.39 2.72 0.76
N VAL A 43 2.98 2.23 -0.34
CA VAL A 43 3.61 0.89 -0.37
C VAL A 43 4.71 0.80 0.68
N THR A 44 5.60 1.79 0.74
CA THR A 44 6.67 1.85 1.74
C THR A 44 6.11 1.90 3.16
N ALA A 45 5.08 2.70 3.40
CA ALA A 45 4.42 2.76 4.71
C ALA A 45 3.77 1.42 5.11
N HIS A 46 3.16 0.70 4.16
CA HIS A 46 2.60 -0.62 4.40
C HIS A 46 3.68 -1.65 4.75
N TYR A 47 4.79 -1.62 4.00
CA TYR A 47 5.94 -2.49 4.26
C TYR A 47 6.55 -2.22 5.65
N ASP A 48 6.82 -0.97 5.99
CA ASP A 48 7.39 -0.59 7.29
C ASP A 48 6.44 -0.93 8.44
N GLY A 49 5.14 -0.75 8.23
CA GLY A 49 4.10 -1.18 9.17
C GLY A 49 4.16 -2.69 9.43
N ALA A 50 4.23 -3.50 8.38
CA ALA A 50 4.38 -4.94 8.50
C ALA A 50 5.63 -5.36 9.25
N TYR A 51 6.76 -4.77 8.87
CA TYR A 51 8.05 -5.05 9.48
C TYR A 51 8.02 -4.77 11.00
N ARG A 52 7.45 -3.64 11.41
CA ARG A 52 7.35 -3.25 12.82
C ARG A 52 6.41 -4.16 13.60
N SER A 53 5.22 -4.45 13.04
CA SER A 53 4.22 -5.30 13.69
C SER A 53 4.76 -6.72 13.90
N ILE A 54 5.34 -7.33 12.86
CA ILE A 54 5.92 -8.67 12.94
C ILE A 54 7.06 -8.72 13.95
N LYS A 55 7.99 -7.77 13.88
CA LYS A 55 9.10 -7.68 14.83
C LYS A 55 8.63 -7.54 16.27
N SER A 56 7.60 -6.72 16.51
CA SER A 56 7.04 -6.55 17.84
C SER A 56 6.38 -7.83 18.36
N GLU A 57 5.65 -8.56 17.51
CA GLU A 57 4.97 -9.78 17.94
C GLU A 57 5.95 -10.92 18.23
N LEU A 58 6.98 -11.08 17.39
CA LEU A 58 8.05 -12.05 17.65
C LEU A 58 8.73 -11.79 19.01
N ALA A 59 9.00 -10.53 19.33
CA ALA A 59 9.56 -10.19 20.65
C ALA A 59 8.60 -10.54 21.81
N LYS A 60 7.27 -10.42 21.62
CA LYS A 60 6.29 -10.86 22.61
C LYS A 60 6.29 -12.38 22.77
N ILE A 61 6.35 -13.12 21.66
CA ILE A 61 6.40 -14.59 21.65
C ILE A 61 7.63 -15.08 22.42
N THR A 62 8.82 -14.55 22.12
CA THR A 62 10.05 -14.89 22.86
C THR A 62 9.92 -14.58 24.36
N ALA A 63 9.25 -13.48 24.73
CA ALA A 63 9.02 -13.15 26.13
C ALA A 63 8.03 -14.10 26.82
N ILE A 64 7.02 -14.61 26.11
CA ILE A 64 6.05 -15.60 26.60
C ILE A 64 6.76 -16.94 26.84
N GLU A 65 7.55 -17.39 25.88
CA GLU A 65 8.35 -18.61 25.98
C GLU A 65 9.38 -18.54 27.11
N ALA A 66 10.03 -17.39 27.29
CA ALA A 66 10.96 -17.16 28.41
C ALA A 66 10.27 -17.23 29.79
N ARG A 67 8.95 -17.03 29.85
CA ARG A 67 8.15 -17.22 31.07
C ARG A 67 7.62 -18.66 31.24
N GLY A 68 7.93 -19.56 30.29
CA GLY A 68 7.40 -20.92 30.28
C GLY A 68 5.92 -21.00 29.93
N GLU A 69 5.36 -19.93 29.36
CA GLU A 69 3.98 -19.88 28.88
C GLU A 69 3.91 -20.36 27.43
N THR A 70 2.80 -20.98 27.04
CA THR A 70 2.56 -21.39 25.66
C THR A 70 1.88 -20.27 24.88
N TYR A 71 2.42 -19.94 23.70
CA TYR A 71 1.74 -19.07 22.75
C TYR A 71 0.68 -19.86 21.98
N ASN A 72 -0.60 -19.55 22.20
CA ASN A 72 -1.73 -20.33 21.67
C ASN A 72 -2.17 -19.95 20.24
N PHE A 73 -1.23 -19.60 19.37
CA PHE A 73 -1.48 -19.41 17.94
C PHE A 73 -0.39 -20.07 17.10
N ASP A 74 -0.76 -20.58 15.93
CA ASP A 74 0.21 -21.16 14.99
C ASP A 74 1.01 -20.05 14.29
N ILE A 75 2.23 -19.83 14.77
CA ILE A 75 3.16 -18.84 14.24
C ILE A 75 3.76 -19.25 12.88
N ASN A 76 3.59 -20.50 12.47
CA ASN A 76 3.98 -20.97 11.14
C ASN A 76 2.90 -20.71 10.10
N SER A 77 1.68 -20.35 10.51
CA SER A 77 0.59 -20.00 9.61
C SER A 77 0.65 -18.54 9.19
N THR A 78 0.74 -18.28 7.89
CA THR A 78 0.68 -16.91 7.35
C THR A 78 -0.61 -16.18 7.76
N SER A 79 -1.72 -16.89 7.92
CA SER A 79 -3.01 -16.29 8.28
C SER A 79 -2.99 -15.58 9.63
N HIS A 80 -2.21 -16.08 10.60
CA HIS A 80 -2.05 -15.41 11.90
C HIS A 80 -1.41 -14.03 11.73
N TRP A 81 -0.33 -13.98 10.95
CA TRP A 81 0.41 -12.76 10.67
C TRP A 81 -0.42 -11.76 9.88
N LEU A 82 -1.14 -12.19 8.85
CA LEU A 82 -2.01 -11.30 8.07
C LEU A 82 -3.06 -10.59 8.92
N ASN A 83 -3.64 -11.28 9.91
CA ASN A 83 -4.60 -10.67 10.85
C ASN A 83 -3.95 -9.63 11.77
N ILE A 84 -2.71 -9.84 12.19
CA ILE A 84 -1.96 -8.87 13.00
C ILE A 84 -1.58 -7.65 12.18
N VAL A 85 -1.17 -7.84 10.93
CA VAL A 85 -0.65 -6.75 10.10
C VAL A 85 -1.77 -5.93 9.47
N ASN A 86 -2.91 -6.57 9.17
CA ASN A 86 -4.04 -5.94 8.49
C ASN A 86 -5.40 -6.17 9.18
N PRO A 87 -5.55 -5.79 10.46
CA PRO A 87 -6.81 -6.01 11.17
C PRO A 87 -7.99 -5.25 10.56
N GLU A 88 -7.73 -4.12 9.88
CA GLU A 88 -8.74 -3.26 9.26
C GLU A 88 -9.03 -3.61 7.79
N ALA A 89 -8.46 -4.69 7.25
CA ALA A 89 -8.60 -5.06 5.83
C ALA A 89 -8.27 -3.90 4.87
N ARG A 90 -7.21 -3.14 5.18
CA ARG A 90 -6.70 -2.05 4.35
C ARG A 90 -6.43 -2.55 2.94
N LEU A 91 -6.72 -1.71 1.95
CA LEU A 91 -6.58 -2.03 0.53
C LEU A 91 -5.20 -1.61 0.00
N ALA A 92 -4.75 -2.29 -1.05
CA ALA A 92 -3.50 -1.95 -1.72
C ALA A 92 -3.54 -0.52 -2.31
N PRO A 93 -2.40 0.17 -2.44
CA PRO A 93 -2.37 1.58 -2.85
C PRO A 93 -3.02 1.90 -4.20
N LYS A 94 -3.01 0.96 -5.15
CA LYS A 94 -3.71 1.08 -6.44
C LYS A 94 -5.11 0.45 -6.46
N GLY A 95 -5.54 -0.17 -5.36
CA GLY A 95 -6.79 -0.93 -5.25
C GLY A 95 -6.66 -2.35 -5.79
N GLY A 96 -7.80 -3.00 -6.05
CA GLY A 96 -7.85 -4.35 -6.62
C GLY A 96 -7.75 -5.50 -5.61
N GLY A 97 -7.43 -5.21 -4.35
CA GLY A 97 -7.31 -6.21 -3.29
C GLY A 97 -6.82 -5.63 -1.96
N LEU A 98 -6.58 -6.52 -1.00
CA LEU A 98 -6.00 -6.17 0.31
C LEU A 98 -4.55 -5.69 0.16
N ALA A 99 -4.11 -4.82 1.06
CA ALA A 99 -2.74 -4.34 1.12
C ALA A 99 -1.73 -5.44 1.48
N TYR A 100 -2.18 -6.49 2.15
CA TYR A 100 -1.36 -7.61 2.61
C TYR A 100 -1.95 -8.93 2.13
N VAL A 101 -1.10 -9.80 1.58
CA VAL A 101 -1.51 -11.06 0.95
C VAL A 101 -0.57 -12.20 1.35
N ASP A 102 -1.09 -13.43 1.36
CA ASP A 102 -0.28 -14.64 1.51
C ASP A 102 0.37 -14.98 0.16
N SER A 103 1.54 -14.42 -0.11
CA SER A 103 2.24 -14.60 -1.39
C SER A 103 3.72 -14.20 -1.30
N ALA A 104 4.59 -15.02 -1.90
CA ALA A 104 5.99 -14.66 -2.17
C ALA A 104 6.13 -13.68 -3.36
N THR A 105 5.08 -13.56 -4.18
CA THR A 105 5.03 -12.75 -5.39
C THR A 105 3.79 -11.87 -5.37
N PRO A 106 3.70 -10.91 -4.43
CA PRO A 106 2.57 -9.98 -4.34
C PRO A 106 2.46 -9.10 -5.59
N SER A 107 1.27 -8.57 -5.88
CA SER A 107 1.02 -7.81 -7.10
C SER A 107 1.84 -6.52 -7.20
N ALA A 108 2.79 -6.49 -8.14
CA ALA A 108 3.54 -5.32 -8.56
C ALA A 108 2.66 -4.23 -9.19
N THR A 109 1.47 -4.58 -9.65
CA THR A 109 0.52 -3.62 -10.23
C THR A 109 -0.25 -2.88 -9.16
N ASN A 110 -0.63 -3.57 -8.08
CA ASN A 110 -1.47 -3.01 -7.02
C ASN A 110 -0.67 -2.40 -5.86
N GLY A 111 0.60 -2.82 -5.71
CA GLY A 111 1.45 -2.42 -4.59
C GLY A 111 1.13 -3.18 -3.31
N GLU A 112 0.79 -4.46 -3.46
CA GLU A 112 0.50 -5.37 -2.35
C GLU A 112 1.79 -5.73 -1.61
N ILE A 113 1.71 -6.03 -0.33
CA ILE A 113 2.81 -6.57 0.48
C ILE A 113 2.54 -8.05 0.72
N GLY A 114 3.48 -8.88 0.32
CA GLY A 114 3.44 -10.32 0.57
C GLY A 114 3.95 -10.62 1.97
N ILE A 115 3.28 -11.53 2.67
CA ILE A 115 3.77 -12.10 3.93
C ILE A 115 3.67 -13.60 3.77
N GLN A 116 4.73 -14.33 4.12
CA GLN A 116 4.67 -15.79 4.23
C GLN A 116 5.36 -16.23 5.52
N ALA A 117 4.68 -17.08 6.27
CA ALA A 117 5.26 -17.76 7.41
C ALA A 117 5.49 -19.24 7.08
N GLY A 118 6.56 -19.78 7.63
CA GLY A 118 6.89 -21.20 7.60
C GLY A 118 7.64 -21.58 8.87
N SER A 119 8.11 -22.82 8.93
CA SER A 119 8.80 -23.36 10.11
C SER A 119 10.02 -22.52 10.49
N GLY A 120 9.90 -21.73 11.56
CA GLY A 120 10.99 -20.93 12.12
C GLY A 120 11.38 -19.69 11.32
N GLN A 121 10.60 -19.31 10.30
CA GLN A 121 10.85 -18.09 9.53
C GLN A 121 9.57 -17.41 9.04
N ILE A 122 9.58 -16.07 9.04
CA ILE A 122 8.57 -15.23 8.40
C ILE A 122 9.29 -14.34 7.40
N THR A 123 8.81 -14.28 6.15
CA THR A 123 9.37 -13.39 5.13
C THR A 123 8.32 -12.39 4.67
N ILE A 124 8.71 -11.12 4.60
CA ILE A 124 7.93 -10.03 4.03
C ILE A 124 8.49 -9.74 2.64
N TYR A 125 7.60 -9.64 1.65
CA TYR A 125 7.89 -9.37 0.26
C TYR A 125 7.28 -8.02 -0.15
N GLN A 126 8.12 -7.07 -0.54
CA GLN A 126 7.69 -5.87 -1.25
C GLN A 126 7.94 -6.11 -2.75
N PRO A 127 6.92 -6.02 -3.62
CA PRO A 127 7.11 -6.16 -5.05
C PRO A 127 7.75 -4.90 -5.62
N ALA A 128 8.30 -5.00 -6.83
CA ALA A 128 8.65 -3.81 -7.58
C ALA A 128 7.36 -3.02 -7.88
N PHE A 129 7.33 -1.73 -7.56
CA PHE A 129 6.13 -0.90 -7.73
C PHE A 129 6.53 0.49 -8.20
N LEU A 130 6.12 0.83 -9.43
CA LEU A 130 6.55 2.06 -10.10
C LEU A 130 8.08 2.18 -10.15
N GLN A 131 8.69 3.06 -9.36
CA GLN A 131 10.15 3.24 -9.27
C GLN A 131 10.75 2.56 -8.03
N LEU A 132 9.94 1.90 -7.21
CA LEU A 132 10.43 1.09 -6.09
C LEU A 132 10.94 -0.25 -6.58
N SER A 133 12.13 -0.62 -6.12
CA SER A 133 12.68 -1.96 -6.29
C SER A 133 11.97 -2.95 -5.36
N ALA A 134 11.99 -4.23 -5.74
CA ALA A 134 11.54 -5.31 -4.87
C ALA A 134 12.51 -5.48 -3.70
N ILE A 135 11.98 -5.77 -2.50
CA ILE A 135 12.75 -5.98 -1.27
C ILE A 135 12.11 -7.13 -0.50
N ASN A 136 12.94 -8.04 0.02
CA ASN A 136 12.48 -9.15 0.85
C ASN A 136 13.25 -9.17 2.16
N ASN A 137 12.55 -9.22 3.29
CA ASN A 137 13.16 -9.35 4.61
C ASN A 137 12.59 -10.54 5.37
N SER A 138 13.47 -11.34 5.96
CA SER A 138 13.09 -12.51 6.75
C SER A 138 13.41 -12.32 8.22
N PHE A 139 12.52 -12.81 9.08
CA PHE A 139 12.68 -12.92 10.52
C PHE A 139 12.75 -14.39 10.89
N ASN A 140 13.82 -14.79 11.56
CA ASN A 140 13.96 -16.15 12.08
C ASN A 140 13.48 -16.17 13.53
N TYR A 141 12.82 -17.27 13.92
CA TYR A 141 12.37 -17.51 15.28
C TYR A 141 12.51 -18.98 15.63
N THR A 142 12.64 -19.27 16.91
CA THR A 142 12.72 -20.64 17.46
C THR A 142 11.41 -20.91 18.18
N GLN A 143 10.92 -22.15 18.15
CA GLN A 143 9.83 -22.62 19.03
C GLN A 143 10.40 -23.36 20.24
#